data_AF-A0ABD0QL72-F1
#
_entry.id   AF-A0ABD0QL72-F1
#
_cell.length_a   1.000
_cell.length_b   1.000
_cell.length_c   1.000
_cell.angle_alpha   90.00
_cell.angle_beta   90.00
_cell.angle_gamma   90.00
#
_symmetry.space_group_name_H-M   'P 1'
#
loop_
_entity.id
_entity.type
_entity.pdbx_description
1 polymer ?
#
loop_
_entity_poly.entity_id
_entity_poly.type
_entity_poly.pdbx_seq_one_letter_code
_entity_poly.pdbx_strand_id
1 'polypeptide(L)' 'VHLGGGIWVEEEKWHQLQRTQGDSKFTKNLAVMIWGTETLKNRSVTGVATKKKKDALPKPPLSPSKLKI' A
#
# COMPACT_ATOMS: atom_id res chain seq x y z
N VAL A 1 2.78 10.52 -13.32
CA VAL A 1 2.26 9.27 -13.93
C VAL A 1 0.92 8.89 -13.30
N HIS A 2 -0.09 8.57 -14.11
CA HIS A 2 -1.40 8.12 -13.64
C HIS A 2 -1.43 6.59 -13.53
N LEU A 3 -1.71 6.06 -12.33
CA LEU A 3 -1.73 4.61 -12.05
C LEU A 3 -3.14 4.00 -12.15
N GLY A 4 -4.15 4.81 -12.46
CA GLY A 4 -5.56 4.41 -12.40
C GLY A 4 -6.20 4.72 -11.04
N GLY A 5 -7.54 4.66 -10.98
CA GLY A 5 -8.29 4.95 -9.75
C GLY A 5 -8.11 6.36 -9.19
N GLY A 6 -7.69 7.33 -10.03
CA GLY A 6 -7.39 8.70 -9.61
C GLY A 6 -6.07 8.86 -8.85
N ILE A 7 -5.21 7.83 -8.85
CA ILE A 7 -3.90 7.88 -8.20
C ILE A 7 -2.86 8.47 -9.15
N TRP A 8 -2.24 9.56 -8.71
CA TRP A 8 -1.15 10.22 -9.39
C TRP A 8 0.12 10.10 -8.57
N VAL A 9 1.22 9.79 -9.24
CA VAL A 9 2.55 9.70 -8.62
C VAL A 9 3.56 10.50 -9.41
N GLU A 10 4.61 10.93 -8.72
CA GLU A 10 5.74 11.64 -9.32
C GLU A 10 6.45 10.73 -10.34
N GLU A 11 6.73 11.29 -11.51
CA GLU A 11 7.30 10.55 -12.64
C GLU A 11 8.71 10.03 -12.35
N GLU A 12 9.56 10.86 -11.72
CA GLU A 12 10.91 10.45 -11.35
C GLU A 12 10.90 9.24 -10.40
N LYS A 13 10.06 9.28 -9.36
CA LYS A 13 9.90 8.17 -8.40
C LYS A 13 9.32 6.93 -9.07
N TRP A 14 8.41 7.11 -10.02
CA TRP A 14 7.87 6.01 -10.82
C TRP A 14 8.96 5.31 -11.63
N HIS A 15 9.82 6.05 -12.32
CA HIS A 15 10.92 5.46 -13.07
C HIS A 15 11.97 4.78 -12.18
N GLN A 16 12.28 5.36 -11.02
CA GLN A 16 13.15 4.72 -10.03
C GLN A 16 12.54 3.41 -9.52
N LEU A 17 11.23 3.40 -9.26
CA LEU A 17 10.51 2.21 -8.82
C LEU A 17 10.57 1.08 -9.86
N GLN A 18 10.37 1.40 -11.15
CA GLN A 18 10.42 0.41 -12.24
C GLN A 18 11.78 -0.29 -12.38
N ARG A 19 12.87 0.34 -11.92
CA ARG A 19 14.22 -0.26 -11.90
C ARG A 19 14.43 -1.23 -10.73
N THR A 20 13.48 -1.32 -9.80
CA THR A 20 13.57 -2.21 -8.63
C THR A 20 13.35 -3.66 -9.06
N GLN A 21 14.35 -4.52 -8.85
CA GLN A 21 14.20 -5.96 -9.10
C GLN A 21 13.45 -6.66 -7.96
N GLY A 22 12.53 -7.55 -8.34
CA GLY A 22 11.76 -8.40 -7.44
C GLY A 22 10.37 -7.84 -7.10
N ASP A 23 9.34 -8.65 -7.35
CA ASP A 23 7.92 -8.25 -7.23
C ASP A 23 7.55 -7.80 -5.81
N SER A 24 8.06 -8.49 -4.79
CA SER A 24 7.82 -8.13 -3.39
C SER A 24 8.39 -6.76 -3.03
N LYS A 25 9.59 -6.43 -3.53
CA LYS A 25 10.25 -5.15 -3.26
C LYS A 25 9.59 -4.02 -4.04
N PHE A 26 9.26 -4.28 -5.31
CA PHE A 26 8.47 -3.38 -6.14
C PHE A 26 7.13 -3.05 -5.46
N THR A 27 6.36 -4.07 -5.06
CA THR A 27 5.04 -3.91 -4.44
C THR A 27 5.12 -3.14 -3.12
N LYS A 28 6.12 -3.44 -2.28
CA LYS A 28 6.34 -2.70 -1.02
C LYS A 28 6.64 -1.22 -1.28
N ASN A 29 7.54 -0.93 -2.21
CA ASN A 29 7.92 0.44 -2.53
C ASN A 29 6.76 1.21 -3.19
N LEU A 30 5.99 0.55 -4.06
CA LEU A 30 4.76 1.08 -4.64
C LEU A 30 3.74 1.45 -3.56
N ALA A 31 3.52 0.57 -2.60
CA ALA A 31 2.60 0.84 -1.49
C ALA A 31 3.05 2.06 -0.68
N VAL A 32 4.35 2.17 -0.39
CA VAL A 32 4.89 3.34 0.32
C VAL A 32 4.67 4.62 -0.49
N MET A 33 4.84 4.58 -1.81
CA MET A 33 4.62 5.73 -2.68
C MET A 33 3.14 6.17 -2.73
N ILE A 34 2.19 5.24 -2.68
CA ILE A 34 0.74 5.54 -2.79
C ILE A 34 0.12 6.02 -1.48
N TRP A 35 0.58 5.48 -0.33
CA TRP A 35 -0.04 5.71 0.99
C TRP A 35 0.87 6.37 2.02
N GLY A 36 2.19 6.31 1.84
CA GLY A 36 3.16 6.74 2.84
C GLY A 36 3.35 5.71 3.95
N THR A 37 4.52 5.75 4.60
CA THR A 37 4.91 4.82 5.66
C THR A 37 4.02 4.95 6.91
N GLU A 38 3.65 6.16 7.29
CA GLU A 38 2.82 6.43 8.47
C GLU A 38 1.42 5.82 8.35
N THR A 39 0.81 5.95 7.17
CA THR A 39 -0.49 5.33 6.86
C THR A 39 -0.38 3.80 6.89
N LEU A 40 0.64 3.23 6.24
CA LEU A 40 0.82 1.77 6.16
C LEU A 40 1.10 1.14 7.53
N LYS A 41 1.77 1.86 8.44
CA LYS A 41 2.05 1.38 9.80
C LYS A 41 0.76 1.10 10.59
N ASN A 42 -0.23 1.96 10.44
CA ASN A 42 -1.45 1.98 11.26
C ASN A 42 -2.68 1.42 10.56
N ARG A 43 -2.56 0.94 9.32
CA ARG A 43 -3.67 0.36 8.53
C ARG A 43 -3.41 -1.09 8.14
N SER A 44 -4.44 -1.77 7.69
CA SER A 44 -4.36 -3.12 7.12
C SER A 44 -5.06 -3.18 5.77
N VAL A 45 -4.83 -4.23 4.98
CA VAL A 45 -5.52 -4.37 3.67
C VAL A 45 -7.01 -4.64 3.88
N THR A 46 -7.35 -5.54 4.80
CA THR A 46 -8.73 -6.04 4.96
C THR A 46 -9.50 -5.36 6.09
N GLY A 47 -8.84 -4.65 7.00
CA GLY A 47 -9.48 -4.14 8.21
C GLY A 47 -9.64 -5.19 9.32
N VAL A 48 -9.30 -6.47 9.06
CA VAL A 48 -9.65 -7.59 9.93
C VAL A 48 -8.48 -7.93 10.87
N ALA A 49 -8.80 -8.09 12.16
CA ALA A 49 -7.84 -8.58 13.15
C ALA A 49 -7.41 -10.03 12.86
N THR A 50 -6.14 -10.35 13.13
CA THR A 50 -5.65 -11.73 12.95
C THR A 50 -6.30 -12.68 13.95
N LYS A 51 -6.85 -13.81 13.47
CA LYS A 51 -7.42 -14.86 14.33
C LYS A 51 -6.37 -15.60 15.17
N LYS A 52 -5.07 -15.46 14.84
CA LYS A 52 -3.97 -16.14 15.55
C LYS A 52 -3.60 -15.52 16.90
N LYS A 53 -4.00 -14.26 17.16
CA LYS A 53 -3.70 -13.55 18.40
C LYS A 53 -5.01 -13.12 19.06
N LYS A 54 -5.31 -13.65 20.25
CA LYS A 54 -6.58 -13.45 20.96
C LYS A 54 -6.95 -11.98 21.19
N ASP A 55 -5.95 -11.12 21.38
CA ASP A 55 -6.14 -9.68 21.67
C ASP A 55 -5.68 -8.77 20.52
N ALA A 56 -5.67 -9.27 19.28
CA ALA A 56 -5.33 -8.42 18.14
C ALA A 56 -6.43 -7.39 17.88
N LEU A 57 -6.07 -6.10 18.00
CA LEU A 57 -6.95 -5.02 17.59
C LEU A 57 -6.97 -4.89 16.05
N PRO A 58 -8.15 -4.78 15.42
CA PRO A 58 -8.23 -4.56 13.98
C PRO A 58 -7.66 -3.18 13.63
N LYS A 59 -6.78 -3.13 12.63
CA LYS A 59 -6.32 -1.86 12.05
C LYS A 59 -7.29 -1.46 10.94
N PRO A 60 -7.69 -0.19 10.82
CA PRO A 60 -8.60 0.25 9.77
C PRO A 60 -8.07 -0.11 8.37
N PRO A 61 -8.96 -0.41 7.41
CA PRO A 61 -8.55 -0.80 6.08
C PRO A 61 -7.85 0.34 5.34
N LEU A 62 -6.98 -0.02 4.39
CA LEU A 62 -6.48 0.90 3.38
C LEU A 62 -7.68 1.38 2.55
N SER A 63 -7.69 2.66 2.19
CA SER A 63 -8.84 3.32 1.56
C SER A 63 -9.35 2.53 0.34
N PRO A 64 -10.65 2.17 0.26
CA PRO A 64 -11.19 1.28 -0.77
C PRO A 64 -10.99 1.81 -2.20
N SER A 65 -10.95 3.13 -2.37
CA SER A 65 -10.81 3.77 -3.67
C SER A 65 -9.49 3.43 -4.37
N LYS A 66 -8.45 3.12 -3.59
CA LYS A 66 -7.10 2.82 -4.09
C LYS A 66 -6.81 1.32 -4.21
N LEU A 67 -7.69 0.47 -3.69
CA LEU A 67 -7.63 -0.98 -3.72
C LEU A 67 -8.98 -1.49 -4.23
N LYS A 68 -9.17 -1.46 -5.54
CA LYS A 68 -10.26 -2.23 -6.16
C LYS A 68 -9.82 -3.70 -6.16
N ILE A 69 -10.13 -4.40 -5.07
CA ILE A 69 -10.00 -5.85 -4.94
C ILE A 69 -11.36 -6.47 -5.25
#